data_AF-A0A1T4W6Q2-F1
#
_entry.id   AF-A0A1T4W6Q2-F1
#
_cell.length_a   1.000
_cell.length_b   1.000
_cell.length_c   1.000
_cell.angle_alpha   90.00
_cell.angle_beta   90.00
_cell.angle_gamma   90.00
#
_symmetry.space_group_name_H-M   'P 1'
#
loop_
_entity.id
_entity.type
_entity.pdbx_description
1 polymer ?
#
loop_
_entity_poly.entity_id
_entity_poly.type
_entity_poly.pdbx_seq_one_letter_code
_entity_poly.pdbx_strand_id
1 'polypeptide(L)'
;MIYITGDCHSDFAKFDKGLFPQQRDMTKDDFVIVVGDFGGVWYSADSPYYKQQEMTLDKLDSMPFTTLFIDGNHENFHLLNAYPVEEWKGGKIHRIRRSVYHLMRGEMFDLNGVKTFALGGASSHDVDDGIIDPETTPNWEEVSDMWSMQKKMFRIKNISWWEEELPSREEFIHCLETLDNNDYKCDLLLTHCCSTSTQKIINPNLHSDFLTDFLEIIKKRLKYKKHYFGHYHMNKELPDNEFVIYEPITRIY
;
A
#
# COMPACT_ATOMS: atom_id res chain seq x y z
N MET A 1 5.71 -17.75 -9.38
CA MET A 1 5.79 -17.69 -7.90
C MET A 1 5.26 -16.36 -7.46
N ILE A 2 4.57 -16.32 -6.33
CA ILE A 2 4.09 -15.08 -5.72
C ILE A 2 4.60 -15.00 -4.29
N TYR A 3 5.30 -13.93 -3.99
CA TYR A 3 5.79 -13.57 -2.68
C TYR A 3 5.12 -12.28 -2.21
N ILE A 4 5.04 -12.09 -0.89
CA ILE A 4 4.37 -10.94 -0.29
C ILE A 4 5.12 -10.45 0.95
N THR A 5 5.08 -9.14 1.19
CA THR A 5 5.61 -8.45 2.38
C THR A 5 4.83 -7.15 2.60
N GLY A 6 5.03 -6.49 3.73
CA GLY A 6 4.36 -5.23 4.07
C GLY A 6 5.35 -4.10 4.33
N ASP A 7 4.84 -2.87 4.25
CA ASP A 7 5.37 -1.63 4.82
C ASP A 7 6.90 -1.52 4.72
N CYS A 8 7.36 -1.08 3.55
CA CYS A 8 8.77 -0.83 3.28
C CYS A 8 9.19 0.56 3.76
N HIS A 9 8.32 1.57 3.68
CA HIS A 9 8.61 2.98 3.97
C HIS A 9 9.94 3.44 3.36
N SER A 10 10.16 3.15 2.07
CA SER A 10 11.42 3.38 1.33
C SER A 10 12.64 2.52 1.73
N ASP A 11 12.53 1.69 2.77
CA ASP A 11 13.54 0.68 3.14
C ASP A 11 13.28 -0.66 2.44
N PHE A 12 14.07 -0.91 1.39
CA PHE A 12 14.02 -2.15 0.61
C PHE A 12 15.11 -3.16 1.01
N ALA A 13 15.71 -3.05 2.21
CA ALA A 13 16.70 -4.01 2.69
C ALA A 13 16.17 -5.45 2.68
N LYS A 14 14.86 -5.63 2.93
CA LYS A 14 14.17 -6.94 2.85
C LYS A 14 14.42 -7.67 1.51
N PHE A 15 14.70 -6.94 0.43
CA PHE A 15 14.88 -7.48 -0.92
C PHE A 15 16.34 -7.85 -1.20
N ASP A 16 17.25 -7.60 -0.26
CA ASP A 16 18.66 -7.97 -0.43
C ASP A 16 18.82 -9.49 -0.46
N LYS A 17 19.74 -9.97 -1.32
CA LYS A 17 19.98 -11.41 -1.55
C LYS A 17 20.33 -12.21 -0.28
N GLY A 18 20.82 -11.54 0.76
CA GLY A 18 21.12 -12.17 2.05
C GLY A 18 19.86 -12.47 2.86
N LEU A 19 18.83 -11.63 2.76
CA LEU A 19 17.55 -11.75 3.46
C LEU A 19 16.50 -12.47 2.61
N PHE A 20 16.57 -12.32 1.30
CA PHE A 20 15.68 -12.96 0.33
C PHE A 20 16.47 -13.75 -0.72
N PRO A 21 17.15 -14.84 -0.36
CA PRO A 21 17.97 -15.64 -1.29
C PRO A 21 17.15 -16.35 -2.38
N GLN A 22 15.86 -16.60 -2.15
CA GLN A 22 14.94 -17.26 -3.09
C GLN A 22 14.80 -16.46 -4.40
N GLN A 23 15.08 -15.16 -4.39
CA GLN A 23 15.10 -14.33 -5.60
C GLN A 23 16.03 -14.86 -6.70
N ARG A 24 17.04 -15.68 -6.37
CA ARG A 24 17.98 -16.24 -7.35
C ARG A 24 17.33 -17.14 -8.39
N ASP A 25 16.19 -17.75 -8.04
CA ASP A 25 15.46 -18.68 -8.90
C ASP A 25 14.23 -18.03 -9.55
N MET A 26 14.07 -16.70 -9.40
CA MET A 26 12.93 -15.95 -9.91
C MET A 26 13.22 -15.33 -11.28
N THR A 27 12.14 -14.96 -11.96
CA THR A 27 12.10 -14.32 -13.28
C THR A 27 11.07 -13.19 -13.26
N LYS A 28 11.02 -12.37 -14.33
CA LYS A 28 10.07 -11.25 -14.42
C LYS A 28 8.61 -11.70 -14.47
N ASP A 29 8.36 -12.99 -14.65
CA ASP A 29 7.04 -13.60 -14.55
C ASP A 29 6.67 -14.00 -13.10
N ASP A 30 7.58 -13.85 -12.15
CA ASP A 30 7.35 -14.00 -10.72
C ASP A 30 7.12 -12.64 -10.04
N PHE A 31 6.30 -12.63 -8.99
CA PHE A 31 5.86 -11.39 -8.34
C PHE A 31 6.31 -11.33 -6.87
N VAL A 32 6.78 -10.16 -6.46
CA VAL A 32 6.94 -9.78 -5.05
C VAL A 32 6.02 -8.59 -4.80
N ILE A 33 5.05 -8.79 -3.91
CA ILE A 33 3.98 -7.83 -3.62
C ILE A 33 4.27 -7.13 -2.29
N VAL A 34 4.22 -5.80 -2.26
CA VAL A 34 4.25 -4.97 -1.05
C VAL A 34 2.83 -4.50 -0.73
N VAL A 35 2.29 -4.86 0.44
CA VAL A 35 0.91 -4.52 0.84
C VAL A 35 0.79 -3.18 1.54
N GLY A 36 1.06 -2.11 0.78
CA GLY A 36 1.00 -0.72 1.24
C GLY A 36 2.33 -0.22 1.78
N ASP A 37 2.40 1.09 1.99
CA ASP A 37 3.56 1.83 2.48
C ASP A 37 4.86 1.41 1.79
N PHE A 38 4.83 1.44 0.47
CA PHE A 38 5.96 1.21 -0.41
C PHE A 38 7.00 2.33 -0.24
N GLY A 39 6.57 3.59 -0.30
CA GLY A 39 7.42 4.76 -0.05
C GLY A 39 8.55 5.00 -1.07
N GLY A 40 8.53 4.28 -2.20
CA GLY A 40 9.54 4.42 -3.26
C GLY A 40 9.31 5.62 -4.19
N VAL A 41 8.17 6.30 -4.08
CA VAL A 41 7.80 7.47 -4.89
C VAL A 41 7.37 8.60 -3.95
N TRP A 42 8.31 9.47 -3.58
CA TRP A 42 8.09 10.50 -2.56
C TRP A 42 8.63 11.88 -2.96
N TYR A 43 9.76 11.92 -3.64
CA TYR A 43 10.49 13.15 -3.93
C TYR A 43 10.28 13.62 -5.36
N SER A 44 10.02 14.91 -5.53
CA SER A 44 10.01 15.62 -6.82
C SER A 44 11.44 15.84 -7.34
N ALA A 45 11.57 16.16 -8.64
CA ALA A 45 12.88 16.25 -9.31
C ALA A 45 13.84 17.31 -8.73
N ASP A 46 13.32 18.31 -8.03
CA ASP A 46 14.04 19.38 -7.36
C ASP A 46 14.50 19.04 -5.94
N SER A 47 13.99 17.94 -5.35
CA SER A 47 14.41 17.47 -4.04
C SER A 47 15.85 16.93 -4.06
N PRO A 48 16.67 17.22 -3.04
CA PRO A 48 18.01 16.64 -2.92
C PRO A 48 18.01 15.11 -2.80
N TYR A 49 16.89 14.51 -2.38
CA TYR A 49 16.73 13.06 -2.23
C TYR A 49 16.26 12.35 -3.50
N TYR A 50 15.87 13.10 -4.54
CA TYR A 50 15.33 12.54 -5.78
C TYR A 50 16.27 11.52 -6.44
N LYS A 51 17.56 11.84 -6.54
CA LYS A 51 18.54 10.94 -7.17
C LYS A 51 18.67 9.60 -6.42
N GLN A 52 18.61 9.64 -5.09
CA GLN A 52 18.68 8.42 -4.28
C GLN A 52 17.44 7.55 -4.50
N GLN A 53 16.25 8.16 -4.55
CA GLN A 53 15.01 7.47 -4.89
C GLN A 53 15.09 6.82 -6.28
N GLU A 54 15.52 7.55 -7.30
CA GLU A 54 15.64 7.02 -8.66
C GLU A 54 16.59 5.81 -8.72
N MET A 55 17.73 5.86 -8.02
CA MET A 55 18.63 4.72 -7.88
C MET A 55 17.97 3.52 -7.19
N THR A 56 17.14 3.76 -6.17
CA THR A 56 16.37 2.72 -5.50
C THR A 56 15.34 2.09 -6.43
N LEU A 57 14.57 2.89 -7.18
CA LEU A 57 13.61 2.40 -8.16
C LEU A 57 14.29 1.62 -9.29
N ASP A 58 15.45 2.06 -9.76
CA ASP A 58 16.25 1.34 -10.76
C ASP A 58 16.81 0.03 -10.20
N LYS A 59 17.21 0.00 -8.92
CA LYS A 59 17.59 -1.24 -8.22
C LYS A 59 16.40 -2.20 -8.19
N LEU A 60 15.20 -1.74 -7.85
CA LEU A 60 13.98 -2.56 -7.88
C LEU A 60 13.64 -3.06 -9.29
N ASP A 61 13.80 -2.23 -10.32
CA ASP A 61 13.60 -2.62 -11.72
C ASP A 61 14.62 -3.66 -12.18
N SER A 62 15.83 -3.63 -11.62
CA SER A 62 16.89 -4.61 -11.92
C SER A 62 16.70 -5.97 -11.24
N MET A 63 15.77 -6.09 -10.30
CA MET A 63 15.52 -7.35 -9.58
C MET A 63 15.12 -8.47 -10.55
N PRO A 64 15.36 -9.75 -10.25
CA PRO A 64 15.00 -10.82 -11.17
C PRO A 64 13.48 -10.98 -11.33
N PHE A 65 12.68 -10.44 -10.40
CA PHE A 65 11.21 -10.50 -10.36
C PHE A 65 10.55 -9.17 -10.72
N THR A 66 9.21 -9.19 -10.86
CA THR A 66 8.39 -7.98 -10.96
C THR A 66 7.91 -7.57 -9.57
N THR A 67 8.17 -6.32 -9.19
CA THR A 67 7.71 -5.73 -7.93
C THR A 67 6.33 -5.13 -8.14
N LEU A 68 5.37 -5.56 -7.33
CA LEU A 68 4.02 -5.01 -7.27
C LEU A 68 3.82 -4.35 -5.91
N PHE A 69 3.03 -3.29 -5.85
CA PHE A 69 2.58 -2.74 -4.58
C PHE A 69 1.17 -2.17 -4.71
N ILE A 70 0.43 -2.17 -3.62
CA ILE A 70 -0.74 -1.29 -3.43
C ILE A 70 -0.28 -0.10 -2.60
N ASP A 71 -0.98 1.03 -2.70
CA ASP A 71 -0.73 2.17 -1.83
C ASP A 71 -1.14 1.92 -0.37
N GLY A 72 -0.48 2.61 0.56
CA GLY A 72 -0.88 2.72 1.97
C GLY A 72 -1.12 4.17 2.37
N ASN A 73 -1.03 4.50 3.66
CA ASN A 73 -1.17 5.89 4.11
C ASN A 73 0.15 6.68 4.07
N HIS A 74 1.28 6.04 3.78
CA HIS A 74 2.57 6.70 3.58
C HIS A 74 3.04 6.64 2.13
N GLU A 75 2.23 7.24 1.24
CA GLU A 75 2.59 7.50 -0.16
C GLU A 75 2.45 8.98 -0.50
N ASN A 76 3.27 9.46 -1.45
CA ASN A 76 3.04 10.78 -2.04
C ASN A 76 2.05 10.65 -3.21
N PHE A 77 0.76 10.83 -2.92
CA PHE A 77 -0.31 10.61 -3.89
C PHE A 77 -0.25 11.53 -5.10
N HIS A 78 0.18 12.78 -4.93
CA HIS A 78 0.36 13.70 -6.06
C HIS A 78 1.38 13.18 -7.07
N LEU A 79 2.53 12.67 -6.60
CA LEU A 79 3.55 12.11 -7.48
C LEU A 79 3.15 10.74 -8.01
N LEU A 80 2.58 9.88 -7.17
CA LEU A 80 2.16 8.54 -7.55
C LEU A 80 1.09 8.58 -8.65
N ASN A 81 0.09 9.45 -8.51
CA ASN A 81 -1.00 9.60 -9.48
C ASN A 81 -0.57 10.32 -10.78
N ALA A 82 0.64 10.89 -10.83
CA ALA A 82 1.19 11.48 -12.04
C ALA A 82 1.86 10.45 -12.96
N TYR A 83 2.07 9.21 -12.50
CA TYR A 83 2.63 8.15 -13.33
C TYR A 83 1.64 7.65 -14.39
N PRO A 84 2.12 7.16 -15.55
CA PRO A 84 1.26 6.66 -16.61
C PRO A 84 0.37 5.50 -16.13
N VAL A 85 -0.92 5.58 -16.48
CA VAL A 85 -1.89 4.51 -16.27
C VAL A 85 -1.86 3.54 -17.46
N GLU A 86 -1.75 2.24 -17.18
CA GLU A 86 -1.75 1.18 -18.20
C GLU A 86 -2.64 0.00 -17.78
N GLU A 87 -3.26 -0.65 -18.76
CA GLU A 87 -3.93 -1.95 -18.56
C GLU A 87 -2.88 -3.07 -18.49
N TRP A 88 -2.87 -3.82 -17.40
CA TRP A 88 -1.93 -4.91 -17.19
C TRP A 88 -2.57 -6.06 -16.41
N LYS A 89 -2.54 -7.27 -16.99
CA LYS A 89 -3.10 -8.49 -16.38
C LYS A 89 -4.56 -8.36 -15.89
N GLY A 90 -5.36 -7.58 -16.61
CA GLY A 90 -6.82 -7.47 -16.38
C GLY A 90 -7.26 -6.30 -15.52
N GLY A 91 -6.32 -5.52 -14.98
CA GLY A 91 -6.63 -4.28 -14.26
C GLY A 91 -5.64 -3.17 -14.55
N LYS A 92 -5.92 -1.98 -14.03
CA LYS A 92 -5.09 -0.79 -14.22
C LYS A 92 -3.93 -0.70 -13.24
N ILE A 93 -2.78 -0.24 -13.72
CA ILE A 93 -1.60 0.03 -12.91
C ILE A 93 -1.11 1.47 -13.11
N HIS A 94 -0.42 2.04 -12.12
CA HIS A 94 0.58 3.08 -12.41
C HIS A 94 1.91 2.40 -12.73
N ARG A 95 2.47 2.70 -13.91
CA ARG A 95 3.77 2.16 -14.32
C ARG A 95 4.92 3.01 -13.80
N ILE A 96 5.51 2.59 -12.68
CA ILE A 96 6.63 3.31 -12.04
C ILE A 96 7.96 3.04 -12.77
N ARG A 97 8.19 1.78 -13.13
CA ARG A 97 9.32 1.31 -13.96
C ARG A 97 8.89 0.17 -14.88
N ARG A 98 9.82 -0.46 -15.60
CA ARG A 98 9.53 -1.57 -16.52
C ARG A 98 9.01 -2.80 -15.81
N SER A 99 9.32 -3.00 -14.52
CA SER A 99 8.85 -4.11 -13.70
C SER A 99 8.56 -3.70 -12.25
N VAL A 100 8.16 -2.44 -12.03
CA VAL A 100 7.71 -1.93 -10.73
C VAL A 100 6.36 -1.26 -10.92
N TYR A 101 5.30 -1.85 -10.39
CA TYR A 101 3.92 -1.43 -10.66
C TYR A 101 3.17 -1.14 -9.39
N HIS A 102 2.46 -0.02 -9.39
CA HIS A 102 1.39 0.23 -8.45
C HIS A 102 0.11 -0.43 -8.98
N LEU A 103 -0.48 -1.34 -8.22
CA LEU A 103 -1.79 -1.93 -8.51
C LEU A 103 -2.87 -0.95 -8.05
N MET A 104 -3.61 -0.37 -8.99
CA MET A 104 -4.59 0.66 -8.65
C MET A 104 -5.75 0.09 -7.85
N ARG A 105 -6.34 0.93 -7.00
CA ARG A 105 -7.45 0.58 -6.11
C ARG A 105 -8.68 0.13 -6.90
N GLY A 106 -9.32 -0.93 -6.43
CA GLY A 106 -10.56 -1.46 -6.99
C GLY A 106 -10.39 -2.32 -8.23
N GLU A 107 -9.16 -2.65 -8.62
CA GLU A 107 -8.84 -3.45 -9.80
C GLU A 107 -8.74 -4.96 -9.47
N MET A 108 -9.04 -5.79 -10.47
CA MET A 108 -8.92 -7.25 -10.40
C MET A 108 -7.86 -7.73 -11.39
N PHE A 109 -6.85 -8.45 -10.89
CA PHE A 109 -5.71 -8.93 -11.67
C PHE A 109 -5.68 -10.45 -11.79
N ASP A 110 -5.14 -10.96 -12.89
CA ASP A 110 -4.74 -12.36 -13.05
C ASP A 110 -3.21 -12.51 -12.91
N LEU A 111 -2.76 -12.81 -11.69
CA LEU A 111 -1.36 -13.02 -11.37
C LEU A 111 -1.00 -14.51 -11.54
N ASN A 112 -0.82 -14.94 -12.78
CA ASN A 112 -0.46 -16.32 -13.16
C ASN A 112 -1.49 -17.37 -12.70
N GLY A 113 -2.76 -17.12 -12.99
CA GLY A 113 -3.90 -17.94 -12.61
C GLY A 113 -4.42 -17.65 -11.20
N VAL A 114 -3.84 -16.68 -10.48
CA VAL A 114 -4.29 -16.24 -9.14
C VAL A 114 -5.09 -14.95 -9.29
N LYS A 115 -6.41 -15.07 -9.15
CA LYS A 115 -7.33 -13.93 -9.23
C LYS A 115 -7.15 -13.04 -8.01
N THR A 116 -6.65 -11.83 -8.22
CA THR A 116 -6.17 -10.94 -7.15
C THR A 116 -6.91 -9.62 -7.17
N PHE A 117 -7.60 -9.27 -6.09
CA PHE A 117 -8.26 -7.97 -5.93
C PHE A 117 -7.37 -7.05 -5.09
N ALA A 118 -7.18 -5.81 -5.53
CA ALA A 118 -6.32 -4.82 -4.88
C ALA A 118 -7.12 -3.61 -4.40
N LEU A 119 -6.96 -3.24 -3.12
CA LEU A 119 -7.53 -2.03 -2.54
C LEU A 119 -6.58 -1.46 -1.47
N GLY A 120 -5.73 -0.53 -1.89
CA GLY A 120 -4.86 0.23 -1.00
C GLY A 120 -5.60 1.22 -0.09
N GLY A 121 -4.81 1.97 0.67
CA GLY A 121 -5.25 3.04 1.54
C GLY A 121 -5.41 2.65 3.00
N ALA A 122 -5.23 3.64 3.87
CA ALA A 122 -5.46 3.59 5.31
C ALA A 122 -5.58 5.03 5.85
N SER A 123 -6.16 5.20 7.03
CA SER A 123 -6.03 6.48 7.76
C SER A 123 -4.66 6.55 8.44
N SER A 124 -3.95 7.67 8.32
CA SER A 124 -2.81 7.96 9.19
C SER A 124 -3.21 7.98 10.67
N HIS A 125 -2.48 7.24 11.50
CA HIS A 125 -2.65 7.21 12.96
C HIS A 125 -1.70 8.17 13.69
N ASP A 126 -0.79 8.80 12.97
CA ASP A 126 0.24 9.69 13.50
C ASP A 126 -0.09 11.17 13.29
N VAL A 127 -1.37 11.50 13.35
CA VAL A 127 -1.94 12.85 13.23
C VAL A 127 -2.70 13.28 14.49
N ASP A 128 -2.47 12.61 15.62
CA ASP A 128 -3.17 12.88 16.89
C ASP A 128 -3.03 14.33 17.36
N ASP A 129 -1.89 14.98 17.11
CA ASP A 129 -1.66 16.39 17.43
C ASP A 129 -2.15 17.35 16.31
N GLY A 130 -2.54 16.80 15.15
CA GLY A 130 -3.19 17.52 14.05
C GLY A 130 -2.46 17.43 12.71
N ILE A 131 -3.11 18.02 11.70
CA ILE A 131 -2.53 18.23 10.37
C ILE A 131 -2.27 19.71 10.20
N ILE A 132 -1.04 20.06 9.86
CA ILE A 132 -0.66 21.43 9.51
C ILE A 132 -1.00 21.64 8.04
N ASP A 133 -1.85 22.63 7.76
CA ASP A 133 -2.16 23.06 6.39
C ASP A 133 -1.35 24.32 6.06
N PRO A 134 -0.35 24.23 5.15
CA PRO A 134 0.44 25.38 4.70
C PRO A 134 -0.37 26.55 4.14
N GLU A 135 -1.57 26.29 3.58
CA GLU A 135 -2.42 27.33 3.00
C GLU A 135 -3.12 28.17 4.08
N THR A 136 -3.50 27.55 5.20
CA THR A 136 -4.24 28.21 6.29
C THR A 136 -3.38 28.56 7.50
N THR A 137 -2.13 28.08 7.56
CA THR A 137 -1.21 28.27 8.70
C THR A 137 -0.04 29.16 8.30
N PRO A 138 -0.06 30.47 8.63
CA PRO A 138 1.11 31.32 8.46
C PRO A 138 2.33 30.77 9.23
N ASN A 139 3.52 30.85 8.63
CA ASN A 139 4.77 30.32 9.19
C ASN A 139 4.69 28.82 9.57
N TRP A 140 3.99 28.01 8.79
CA TRP A 140 3.80 26.59 9.06
C TRP A 140 5.13 25.82 9.27
N GLU A 141 6.23 26.24 8.64
CA GLU A 141 7.57 25.66 8.83
C GLU A 141 8.05 25.82 10.28
N GLU A 142 7.93 27.01 10.87
CA GLU A 142 8.28 27.28 12.27
C GLU A 142 7.38 26.50 13.24
N VAL A 143 6.09 26.37 12.90
CA VAL A 143 5.14 25.55 13.68
C VAL A 143 5.52 24.08 13.63
N SER A 144 5.88 23.57 12.45
CA SER A 144 6.33 22.20 12.24
C SER A 144 7.62 21.91 13.02
N ASP A 145 8.60 22.81 12.98
CA ASP A 145 9.84 22.68 13.77
C ASP A 145 9.54 22.64 15.27
N MET A 146 8.67 23.53 15.75
CA MET A 146 8.24 23.55 17.16
C MET A 146 7.54 22.25 17.56
N TRP A 147 6.61 21.75 16.74
CA TRP A 147 5.87 20.51 17.03
C TRP A 147 6.81 19.29 17.01
N SER A 148 7.78 19.28 16.09
CA SER A 148 8.84 18.27 16.04
C SER A 148 9.69 18.28 17.32
N MET A 149 10.11 19.45 17.80
CA MET A 149 10.83 19.59 19.07
C MET A 149 10.00 19.13 20.28
N GLN A 150 8.68 19.30 20.21
CA GLN A 150 7.74 18.82 21.22
C GLN A 150 7.41 17.33 21.11
N LYS A 151 7.93 16.63 20.08
CA LYS A 151 7.63 15.22 19.78
C LYS A 151 6.14 14.97 19.57
N LYS A 152 5.46 15.93 18.97
CA LYS A 152 4.06 15.79 18.56
C LYS A 152 3.93 14.84 17.38
N MET A 153 2.79 14.16 17.30
CA MET A 153 2.40 13.30 16.19
C MET A 153 1.56 14.10 15.21
N PHE A 154 2.21 14.62 14.16
CA PHE A 154 1.56 15.47 13.19
C PHE A 154 2.07 15.21 11.78
N ARG A 155 1.26 15.63 10.81
CA ARG A 155 1.63 15.64 9.39
C ARG A 155 1.35 16.98 8.75
N ILE A 156 1.88 17.17 7.55
CA ILE A 156 1.73 18.41 6.79
C ILE A 156 0.98 18.09 5.49
N LYS A 157 -0.14 18.78 5.28
CA LYS A 157 -1.00 18.59 4.10
C LYS A 157 -0.19 18.81 2.82
N ASN A 158 -0.34 17.90 1.85
CA ASN A 158 0.32 17.89 0.54
C ASN A 158 1.86 17.73 0.58
N ILE A 159 2.44 17.42 1.74
CA ILE A 159 3.90 17.21 1.91
C ILE A 159 4.18 15.86 2.57
N SER A 160 3.45 15.50 3.63
CA SER A 160 3.61 14.24 4.36
C SER A 160 2.30 13.58 4.74
N TRP A 161 1.17 14.16 4.33
CA TRP A 161 -0.18 13.63 4.43
C TRP A 161 -1.05 14.14 3.26
N TRP A 162 -1.92 13.27 2.77
CA TRP A 162 -2.81 13.54 1.65
C TRP A 162 -4.23 13.05 1.97
N GLU A 163 -5.24 13.76 1.48
CA GLU A 163 -6.64 13.30 1.62
C GLU A 163 -6.85 11.96 0.88
N GLU A 164 -6.05 11.73 -0.15
CA GLU A 164 -6.01 10.52 -0.98
C GLU A 164 -5.43 9.29 -0.28
N GLU A 165 -4.91 9.39 0.96
CA GLU A 165 -4.59 8.23 1.80
C GLU A 165 -5.76 7.26 1.93
N LEU A 166 -6.97 7.82 1.86
CA LEU A 166 -8.21 7.07 1.86
C LEU A 166 -8.83 7.06 0.46
N PRO A 167 -9.52 5.97 0.07
CA PRO A 167 -10.21 5.93 -1.23
C PRO A 167 -11.28 7.01 -1.36
N SER A 168 -11.32 7.60 -2.55
CA SER A 168 -12.39 8.50 -2.99
C SER A 168 -13.71 7.75 -3.16
N ARG A 169 -14.81 8.51 -3.29
CA ARG A 169 -16.13 7.94 -3.55
C ARG A 169 -16.16 7.18 -4.88
N GLU A 170 -15.49 7.72 -5.90
CA GLU A 170 -15.39 7.12 -7.22
C GLU A 170 -14.63 5.80 -7.16
N GLU A 171 -13.56 5.71 -6.37
CA GLU A 171 -12.82 4.46 -6.14
C GLU A 171 -13.67 3.43 -5.39
N PHE A 172 -14.48 3.83 -4.40
CA PHE A 172 -15.42 2.90 -3.76
C PHE A 172 -16.48 2.37 -4.71
N ILE A 173 -17.03 3.22 -5.58
CA ILE A 173 -18.00 2.79 -6.60
C ILE A 173 -17.33 1.80 -7.55
N HIS A 174 -16.14 2.12 -8.05
CA HIS A 174 -15.35 1.25 -8.91
C HIS A 174 -15.05 -0.10 -8.25
N CYS A 175 -14.66 -0.11 -6.97
CA CYS A 175 -14.48 -1.35 -6.21
C CYS A 175 -15.73 -2.23 -6.24
N LEU A 176 -16.90 -1.65 -5.97
CA LEU A 176 -18.16 -2.40 -5.95
C LEU A 176 -18.52 -2.94 -7.35
N GLU A 177 -18.35 -2.14 -8.39
CA GLU A 177 -18.58 -2.55 -9.78
C GLU A 177 -17.64 -3.69 -10.21
N THR A 178 -16.34 -3.59 -9.89
CA THR A 178 -15.38 -4.65 -10.14
C THR A 178 -15.76 -5.93 -9.40
N LEU A 179 -16.16 -5.84 -8.14
CA LEU A 179 -16.57 -7.01 -7.35
C LEU A 179 -17.87 -7.64 -7.87
N ASP A 180 -18.86 -6.83 -8.27
CA ASP A 180 -20.10 -7.29 -8.90
C ASP A 180 -19.80 -8.06 -10.20
N ASN A 181 -18.95 -7.50 -11.07
CA ASN A 181 -18.52 -8.13 -12.33
C ASN A 181 -17.70 -9.41 -12.14
N ASN A 182 -17.27 -9.68 -10.92
CA ASN A 182 -16.41 -10.81 -10.56
C ASN A 182 -17.09 -11.79 -9.59
N ASP A 183 -18.42 -11.74 -9.48
CA ASP A 183 -19.26 -12.57 -8.63
C ASP A 183 -18.86 -12.58 -7.14
N TYR A 184 -18.25 -11.48 -6.66
CA TYR A 184 -17.65 -11.39 -5.33
C TYR A 184 -16.74 -12.57 -5.01
N LYS A 185 -15.84 -12.92 -5.94
CA LYS A 185 -14.84 -13.98 -5.76
C LYS A 185 -13.47 -13.55 -6.24
N CYS A 186 -12.47 -13.77 -5.39
CA CYS A 186 -11.05 -13.74 -5.74
C CYS A 186 -10.31 -14.88 -5.02
N ASP A 187 -9.08 -15.16 -5.45
CA ASP A 187 -8.17 -16.04 -4.72
C ASP A 187 -7.43 -15.25 -3.63
N LEU A 188 -6.94 -14.07 -3.99
CA LEU A 188 -6.12 -13.21 -3.16
C LEU A 188 -6.78 -11.83 -3.01
N LEU A 189 -7.01 -11.40 -1.77
CA LEU A 189 -7.41 -10.04 -1.42
C LEU A 189 -6.18 -9.32 -0.86
N LEU A 190 -5.84 -8.17 -1.45
CA LEU A 190 -4.76 -7.31 -1.01
C LEU A 190 -5.33 -5.98 -0.55
N THR A 191 -5.09 -5.64 0.71
CA THR A 191 -5.41 -4.32 1.25
C THR A 191 -4.28 -3.80 2.11
N HIS A 192 -4.23 -2.50 2.42
CA HIS A 192 -3.27 -2.01 3.40
C HIS A 192 -3.86 -2.02 4.81
N CYS A 193 -5.08 -1.47 4.97
CA CYS A 193 -5.87 -1.58 6.20
C CYS A 193 -6.72 -2.87 6.24
N CYS A 194 -7.48 -3.10 7.31
CA CYS A 194 -8.36 -4.27 7.44
C CYS A 194 -9.76 -3.89 7.97
N SER A 195 -10.70 -4.83 7.96
CA SER A 195 -12.08 -4.59 8.38
C SER A 195 -12.19 -4.17 9.84
N THR A 196 -13.24 -3.41 10.19
CA THR A 196 -13.51 -2.97 11.57
C THR A 196 -13.50 -4.14 12.56
N SER A 197 -14.10 -5.29 12.23
CA SER A 197 -14.07 -6.47 13.12
C SER A 197 -12.67 -7.04 13.30
N THR A 198 -11.88 -7.13 12.22
CA THR A 198 -10.49 -7.60 12.26
C THR A 198 -9.58 -6.66 13.05
N GLN A 199 -9.74 -5.34 12.91
CA GLN A 199 -9.02 -4.35 13.70
C GLN A 199 -9.21 -4.58 15.20
N LYS A 200 -10.45 -4.85 15.65
CA LYS A 200 -10.73 -5.11 17.06
C LYS A 200 -10.09 -6.39 17.59
N ILE A 201 -9.83 -7.38 16.73
CA ILE A 201 -9.07 -8.59 17.09
C ILE A 201 -7.58 -8.25 17.25
N ILE A 202 -7.04 -7.36 16.40
CA ILE A 202 -5.65 -6.91 16.47
C ILE A 202 -5.42 -6.08 17.72
N ASN A 203 -6.22 -5.03 17.91
CA ASN A 203 -6.17 -4.16 19.07
C ASN A 203 -7.57 -3.55 19.33
N PRO A 204 -8.23 -3.88 20.45
CA PRO A 204 -9.57 -3.38 20.78
C PRO A 204 -9.70 -1.84 20.82
N ASN A 205 -8.58 -1.14 21.04
CA ASN A 205 -8.54 0.32 21.16
C ASN A 205 -8.46 1.04 19.80
N LEU A 206 -8.23 0.34 18.69
CA LEU A 206 -8.23 0.97 17.36
C LEU A 206 -9.60 1.51 17.01
N HIS A 207 -9.65 2.71 16.45
CA HIS A 207 -10.90 3.34 16.00
C HIS A 207 -11.20 2.95 14.56
N SER A 208 -12.47 2.68 14.27
CA SER A 208 -12.93 2.47 12.90
C SER A 208 -13.09 3.80 12.19
N ASP A 209 -12.92 3.76 10.88
CA ASP A 209 -13.21 4.85 9.96
C ASP A 209 -14.09 4.35 8.80
N PHE A 210 -14.33 5.19 7.80
CA PHE A 210 -15.17 4.81 6.67
C PHE A 210 -14.55 3.71 5.79
N LEU A 211 -13.22 3.61 5.72
CA LEU A 211 -12.52 2.58 4.96
C LEU A 211 -12.61 1.24 5.69
N THR A 212 -12.39 1.20 7.01
CA THR A 212 -12.51 -0.04 7.79
C THR A 212 -13.95 -0.58 7.78
N ASP A 213 -14.93 0.33 7.79
CA ASP A 213 -16.34 -0.02 7.65
C ASP A 213 -16.68 -0.50 6.23
N PHE A 214 -16.06 0.08 5.20
CA PHE A 214 -16.18 -0.42 3.83
C PHE A 214 -15.55 -1.81 3.67
N LEU A 215 -14.36 -2.02 4.25
CA LEU A 215 -13.69 -3.33 4.26
C LEU A 215 -14.50 -4.38 5.03
N GLU A 216 -15.28 -3.98 6.04
CA GLU A 216 -16.24 -4.86 6.72
C GLU A 216 -17.39 -5.29 5.79
N ILE A 217 -17.86 -4.40 4.90
CA ILE A 217 -18.84 -4.77 3.85
C ILE A 217 -18.22 -5.76 2.86
N ILE A 218 -16.98 -5.51 2.42
CA ILE A 218 -16.25 -6.42 1.53
C ILE A 218 -16.09 -7.79 2.21
N LYS A 219 -15.59 -7.84 3.45
CA LYS A 219 -15.38 -9.08 4.21
C LYS A 219 -16.64 -9.95 4.29
N LYS A 220 -17.81 -9.33 4.45
CA LYS A 220 -19.10 -10.04 4.52
C LYS A 220 -19.58 -10.63 3.20
N ARG A 221 -19.17 -10.05 2.06
CA ARG A 221 -19.72 -10.39 0.74
C ARG A 221 -18.72 -11.14 -0.15
N LEU A 222 -17.46 -10.70 -0.15
CA LEU A 222 -16.37 -11.23 -0.96
C LEU A 222 -15.90 -12.57 -0.41
N LYS A 223 -15.87 -13.58 -1.28
CA LYS A 223 -15.24 -14.87 -1.01
C LYS A 223 -13.81 -14.84 -1.52
N TYR A 224 -12.85 -14.84 -0.60
CA TYR A 224 -11.42 -14.93 -0.88
C TYR A 224 -10.81 -16.19 -0.27
N LYS A 225 -9.70 -16.68 -0.83
CA LYS A 225 -8.93 -17.79 -0.24
C LYS A 225 -7.90 -17.30 0.78
N LYS A 226 -7.28 -16.15 0.52
CA LYS A 226 -6.34 -15.48 1.41
C LYS A 226 -6.52 -13.96 1.34
N HIS A 227 -6.44 -13.30 2.47
CA HIS A 227 -6.46 -11.84 2.58
C HIS A 227 -5.18 -11.38 3.29
N TYR A 228 -4.34 -10.61 2.60
CA TYR A 228 -3.11 -10.05 3.17
C TYR A 228 -3.22 -8.53 3.29
N PHE A 229 -2.78 -8.02 4.44
CA PHE A 229 -2.72 -6.59 4.72
C PHE A 229 -1.54 -6.18 5.61
N GLY A 230 -1.21 -4.88 5.59
CA GLY A 230 -0.09 -4.27 6.30
C GLY A 230 -0.54 -3.42 7.49
N HIS A 231 0.01 -2.21 7.60
CA HIS A 231 -0.40 -1.09 8.48
C HIS A 231 -0.13 -1.27 9.98
N TYR A 232 -0.32 -2.48 10.52
CA TYR A 232 -0.24 -2.72 11.97
C TYR A 232 1.15 -3.17 12.45
N HIS A 233 2.16 -3.11 11.57
CA HIS A 233 3.57 -3.42 11.86
C HIS A 233 3.80 -4.75 12.62
N MET A 234 3.06 -5.79 12.23
CA MET A 234 3.17 -7.11 12.85
C MET A 234 2.97 -8.25 11.86
N ASN A 235 3.34 -9.45 12.29
CA ASN A 235 3.17 -10.68 11.51
C ASN A 235 2.26 -11.63 12.26
N LYS A 236 1.04 -11.83 11.78
CA LYS A 236 0.06 -12.68 12.46
C LYS A 236 -0.97 -13.26 11.50
N GLU A 237 -1.22 -14.55 11.65
CA GLU A 237 -2.40 -15.20 11.05
C GLU A 237 -3.62 -14.96 11.96
N LEU A 238 -4.72 -14.59 11.33
CA LEU A 238 -5.99 -14.24 11.94
C LEU A 238 -7.08 -15.18 11.42
N PRO A 239 -8.27 -15.20 12.06
CA PRO A 239 -9.41 -15.95 11.56
C PRO A 239 -9.76 -15.57 10.10
N ASP A 240 -10.53 -16.43 9.43
CA ASP A 240 -11.04 -16.19 8.06
C ASP A 240 -9.95 -16.12 6.96
N ASN A 241 -8.80 -16.78 7.17
CA ASN A 241 -7.64 -16.74 6.25
C ASN A 241 -7.12 -15.32 6.00
N GLU A 242 -7.09 -14.53 7.07
CA GLU A 242 -6.54 -13.19 7.09
C GLU A 242 -5.12 -13.19 7.65
N PHE A 243 -4.23 -12.40 7.07
CA PHE A 243 -2.82 -12.35 7.42
C PHE A 243 -2.36 -10.90 7.46
N VAL A 244 -1.95 -10.43 8.63
CA VAL A 244 -1.20 -9.18 8.76
C VAL A 244 0.28 -9.48 8.58
N ILE A 245 0.96 -8.71 7.73
CA ILE A 245 2.38 -8.93 7.39
C ILE A 245 3.13 -7.60 7.41
N TYR A 246 4.36 -7.64 7.94
CA TYR A 246 5.26 -6.50 7.98
C TYR A 246 6.66 -6.92 7.49
N GLU A 247 7.40 -7.69 8.28
CA GLU A 247 8.83 -7.92 8.04
C GLU A 247 9.20 -8.99 6.98
N PRO A 248 8.61 -10.20 6.98
CA PRO A 248 9.10 -11.28 6.14
C PRO A 248 8.62 -11.14 4.69
N ILE A 249 9.47 -11.57 3.75
CA ILE A 249 9.03 -11.90 2.40
C ILE A 249 8.58 -13.36 2.40
N THR A 250 7.29 -13.59 2.23
CA THR A 250 6.66 -14.91 2.37
C THR A 250 6.14 -15.40 1.03
N ARG A 251 6.46 -16.65 0.66
CA ARG A 251 5.88 -17.28 -0.54
C ARG A 251 4.43 -17.66 -0.28
N ILE A 252 3.53 -17.29 -1.17
CA ILE A 252 2.09 -17.56 -1.05
C ILE A 252 1.53 -18.44 -2.18
N TYR A 253 2.21 -18.49 -3.33
CA TYR A 253 1.98 -19.39 -4.48
C TYR A 253 3.31 -19.78 -5.16
#